data_AF-A0A956YDG0-F1
#
_entry.id   AF-A0A956YDG0-F1
#
_cell.length_a   1.000
_cell.length_b   1.000
_cell.length_c   1.000
_cell.angle_alpha   90.00
_cell.angle_beta   90.00
_cell.angle_gamma   90.00
#
_symmetry.space_group_name_H-M   'P 1'
#
loop_
_entity.id
_entity.type
_entity.pdbx_description
1 polymer ?
#
loop_
_entity_poly.entity_id
_entity_poly.type
_entity_poly.pdbx_seq_one_letter_code
_entity_poly.pdbx_strand_id
1 'polypeptide(L)'
;SALALTAWDLFLDPQMVGWGFWVWDQPGTYFGIPLVNYLGWLLVSAIITVVVRPTKLPIMPLAAVYALVWFLQSVGLGVFWGQPGPALVGCVAMGGIMVAAYWGHQQRPRS
;
A
#
# COMPACT_ATOMS: atom_id res chain seq x y z
N SER A 1 3.60 -1.24 9.21
CA SER A 1 4.15 -2.47 8.63
C SER A 1 4.78 -2.09 7.30
N ALA A 2 5.94 -2.66 6.97
CA ALA A 2 6.66 -2.35 5.74
C ALA A 2 5.84 -2.68 4.48
N LEU A 3 5.25 -3.88 4.47
CA LEU A 3 4.42 -4.35 3.36
C LEU A 3 3.17 -3.49 3.18
N ALA A 4 2.55 -3.07 4.28
CA ALA A 4 1.34 -2.23 4.24
C ALA A 4 1.61 -0.85 3.64
N LEU A 5 2.77 -0.24 3.95
CA LEU A 5 3.16 1.05 3.39
C LEU A 5 3.51 0.90 1.90
N THR A 6 4.38 -0.07 1.57
CA THR A 6 4.78 -0.31 0.18
C THR A 6 3.59 -0.69 -0.72
N ALA A 7 2.61 -1.43 -0.20
CA ALA A 7 1.41 -1.78 -0.95
C ALA A 7 0.50 -0.57 -1.23
N TRP A 8 0.54 0.46 -0.38
CA TRP A 8 -0.18 1.71 -0.63
C TRP A 8 0.45 2.50 -1.79
N ASP A 9 1.77 2.44 -1.96
CA ASP A 9 2.47 3.12 -3.07
C ASP A 9 2.11 2.54 -4.45
N LEU A 10 1.57 1.31 -4.51
CA LEU A 10 1.01 0.73 -5.73
C LEU A 10 -0.24 1.49 -6.22
N PHE A 11 -0.88 2.26 -5.34
CA PHE A 11 -1.92 3.23 -5.71
C PHE A 11 -1.34 4.63 -5.89
N LEU A 12 -0.63 5.11 -4.88
CA LEU A 12 -0.19 6.50 -4.79
C LEU A 12 0.71 6.89 -5.97
N ASP A 13 1.69 6.05 -6.31
CA ASP A 13 2.69 6.42 -7.30
C ASP A 13 2.11 6.51 -8.72
N PRO A 14 1.30 5.55 -9.22
CA PRO A 14 0.62 5.71 -10.50
C PRO A 14 -0.32 6.91 -10.54
N GLN A 15 -0.96 7.26 -9.42
CA GLN A 15 -1.79 8.46 -9.34
C GLN A 15 -0.95 9.73 -9.52
N MET A 16 0.17 9.83 -8.81
CA MET A 16 1.07 10.99 -8.89
C MET A 16 1.74 11.13 -10.26
N VAL A 17 2.10 10.02 -10.90
CA VAL A 17 2.59 10.01 -12.29
C VAL A 17 1.49 10.38 -13.27
N GLY A 18 0.29 9.83 -13.11
CA GLY A 18 -0.85 10.14 -13.99
C GLY A 18 -1.32 11.59 -13.89
N TRP A 19 -1.13 12.24 -12.75
CA TRP A 19 -1.34 13.68 -12.58
C TRP A 19 -0.17 14.55 -13.05
N GLY A 20 0.94 13.94 -13.47
CA GLY A 20 2.15 14.65 -13.91
C GLY A 20 2.90 15.33 -12.77
N PHE A 21 2.61 15.01 -11.51
CA PHE A 21 3.37 15.53 -10.37
C PHE A 21 4.74 14.86 -10.27
N TRP A 22 4.83 13.59 -10.64
CA TRP A 22 6.09 12.85 -10.71
C TRP A 22 6.38 12.42 -12.13
N VAL A 23 7.58 12.73 -12.60
CA VAL A 23 8.07 12.37 -13.92
C VAL A 23 9.41 11.66 -13.75
N TRP A 24 9.51 10.47 -14.34
CA TRP A 24 10.74 9.67 -14.31
C TRP A 24 11.51 9.89 -15.60
N ASP A 25 12.81 10.17 -15.49
CA ASP A 25 13.71 10.31 -16.65
C ASP A 25 13.81 8.99 -17.45
N GLN A 26 13.87 7.87 -16.73
CA GLN A 26 13.82 6.52 -17.28
C GLN A 26 12.52 5.84 -16.81
N PRO A 27 11.45 5.84 -17.63
CA PRO A 27 10.18 5.22 -17.25
C PRO A 27 10.35 3.73 -16.98
N GLY A 28 9.74 3.26 -15.89
CA GLY A 28 9.75 1.86 -15.52
C GLY A 28 8.54 1.07 -16.03
N THR A 29 8.57 -0.23 -15.80
CA THR A 29 7.56 -1.18 -16.28
C THR A 29 6.23 -1.09 -15.55
N TYR A 30 6.20 -0.58 -14.33
CA TYR A 30 4.97 -0.44 -13.55
C TYR A 30 4.39 0.95 -13.74
N PHE A 31 3.50 1.11 -14.73
CA PHE A 31 2.82 2.38 -15.04
C PHE A 31 3.75 3.61 -15.20
N GLY A 32 4.99 3.38 -15.67
CA GLY A 32 6.01 4.42 -15.80
C GLY A 32 6.94 4.56 -14.60
N ILE A 33 6.72 3.81 -13.52
CA ILE A 33 7.53 3.82 -12.30
C ILE A 33 8.58 2.68 -12.33
N PRO A 34 9.87 2.98 -12.12
CA PRO A 34 10.91 1.96 -11.94
C PRO A 34 10.67 1.06 -10.74
N LEU A 35 10.84 -0.25 -10.91
CA LEU A 35 10.64 -1.22 -9.80
C LEU A 35 11.56 -0.98 -8.60
N VAL A 36 12.73 -0.37 -8.82
CA VAL A 36 13.66 0.00 -7.76
C VAL A 36 13.05 1.02 -6.77
N ASN A 37 12.08 1.83 -7.21
CA ASN A 37 11.36 2.75 -6.33
C ASN A 37 10.57 1.98 -5.25
N TYR A 38 9.83 0.95 -5.65
CA TYR A 38 9.08 0.10 -4.72
C TYR A 38 10.00 -0.72 -3.81
N LEU A 39 11.17 -1.15 -4.31
CA LEU A 39 12.19 -1.78 -3.47
C LEU A 39 12.75 -0.81 -2.43
N GLY A 40 12.95 0.45 -2.81
CA GLY A 40 13.34 1.54 -1.91
C GLY A 40 12.29 1.77 -0.81
N TRP A 41 11.02 1.89 -1.18
CA TRP A 41 9.92 2.02 -0.23
C TRP A 41 9.81 0.83 0.71
N LEU A 42 10.00 -0.39 0.22
CA LEU A 42 10.03 -1.59 1.06
C LEU A 42 11.17 -1.55 2.08
N LEU A 43 12.38 -1.20 1.63
CA LEU A 43 13.56 -1.11 2.49
C LEU A 43 13.38 -0.04 3.57
N VAL A 44 13.01 1.18 3.18
CA VAL A 44 12.80 2.30 4.11
C VAL A 44 11.70 1.97 5.10
N SER A 45 10.57 1.43 4.63
CA SER A 45 9.45 1.06 5.51
C SER A 45 9.79 -0.10 6.44
N ALA A 46 10.66 -1.03 6.02
CA ALA A 46 11.19 -2.09 6.87
C ALA A 46 12.08 -1.51 7.97
N ILE A 47 13.01 -0.61 7.62
CA ILE A 47 13.85 0.09 8.59
C ILE A 47 12.99 0.84 9.61
N ILE A 48 12.04 1.66 9.15
CA ILE A 48 11.13 2.40 10.05
C ILE A 48 10.35 1.43 10.95
N THR A 49 9.81 0.35 10.38
CA THR A 49 9.04 -0.65 11.15
C THR A 49 9.90 -1.30 12.23
N VAL A 50 11.18 -1.59 11.96
CA VAL A 50 12.12 -2.22 12.91
C VAL A 50 12.62 -1.22 13.96
N VAL A 51 12.89 0.02 13.56
CA VAL A 51 13.42 1.06 14.46
C VAL A 51 12.35 1.56 15.43
N VAL A 52 11.14 1.83 14.93
CA VAL A 52 10.09 2.46 15.76
C VAL A 52 9.42 1.44 16.69
N ARG A 53 9.17 0.20 16.22
CA ARG A 53 8.60 -0.94 16.97
C ARG A 53 7.75 -0.55 18.20
N PRO A 54 6.61 0.13 18.00
CA PRO A 54 5.77 0.55 19.12
C PRO A 54 5.20 -0.66 19.86
N THR A 55 5.20 -0.62 21.19
CA THR A 55 4.76 -1.73 22.05
C THR A 55 3.24 -1.85 22.16
N LYS A 56 2.52 -0.72 21.99
CA LYS A 56 1.05 -0.66 22.00
C LYS A 56 0.58 -0.06 20.69
N LEU A 57 -0.18 -0.85 19.93
CA LEU A 57 -0.76 -0.42 18.66
C LEU A 57 -2.28 -0.37 18.79
N PRO A 58 -2.94 0.75 18.43
CA PRO A 58 -4.39 0.81 18.33
C PRO A 58 -4.85 0.07 17.07
N ILE A 59 -4.89 -1.27 17.14
CA ILE A 59 -5.12 -2.15 15.97
C ILE A 59 -6.43 -1.82 15.26
N MET A 60 -7.52 -1.61 15.99
CA MET A 60 -8.83 -1.34 15.40
C MET A 60 -8.86 -0.01 14.61
N PRO A 61 -8.43 1.14 15.17
CA PRO A 61 -8.27 2.37 14.40
C PRO A 61 -7.35 2.23 13.18
N LEU A 62 -6.21 1.54 13.34
CA LEU A 62 -5.25 1.36 12.23
C LEU A 62 -5.84 0.50 11.10
N ALA A 63 -6.54 -0.57 11.44
CA ALA A 63 -7.23 -1.41 10.46
C ALA A 63 -8.35 -0.64 9.75
N ALA A 64 -9.10 0.21 10.47
CA ALA A 64 -10.14 1.05 9.88
C ALA A 64 -9.55 2.08 8.90
N VAL A 65 -8.47 2.78 9.28
CA VAL A 65 -7.76 3.71 8.38
C VAL A 65 -7.24 2.96 7.14
N TYR A 66 -6.62 1.81 7.34
CA TYR A 66 -6.10 1.00 6.23
C TYR A 66 -7.22 0.54 5.29
N ALA A 67 -8.34 0.04 5.82
CA ALA A 67 -9.50 -0.38 5.03
C ALA A 67 -10.12 0.78 4.26
N LEU A 68 -10.23 1.95 4.89
CA LEU A 68 -10.77 3.15 4.28
C LEU A 68 -9.89 3.62 3.12
N VAL A 69 -8.57 3.71 3.34
CA VAL A 69 -7.61 4.09 2.30
C VAL A 69 -7.64 3.08 1.15
N TRP A 70 -7.64 1.77 1.46
CA TRP A 70 -7.75 0.70 0.46
C TRP A 70 -9.01 0.83 -0.39
N PHE A 71 -10.18 1.01 0.22
CA PHE A 71 -11.44 1.17 -0.50
C PHE A 71 -11.47 2.44 -1.35
N LEU A 72 -11.12 3.58 -0.76
CA LEU A 72 -11.16 4.87 -1.46
C LEU A 72 -10.17 4.92 -2.62
N GLN A 73 -8.97 4.37 -2.48
CA GLN A 73 -7.99 4.32 -3.56
C GLN A 73 -8.41 3.35 -4.66
N SER A 74 -8.99 2.19 -4.31
CA SER A 74 -9.49 1.23 -5.30
C SER A 74 -10.61 1.84 -6.16
N VAL A 75 -11.58 2.50 -5.54
CA VAL A 75 -12.67 3.17 -6.25
C VAL A 75 -12.17 4.42 -6.96
N GLY A 76 -11.35 5.22 -6.28
CA GLY A 76 -10.73 6.43 -6.79
C GLY A 76 -10.03 6.21 -8.13
N LEU A 77 -8.99 5.37 -8.13
CA LEU A 77 -8.19 5.13 -9.32
C LEU A 77 -9.02 4.41 -10.40
N GLY A 78 -9.84 3.43 -10.01
CA GLY A 78 -10.59 2.62 -10.96
C GLY A 78 -11.73 3.36 -11.66
N VAL A 79 -12.44 4.24 -10.94
CA VAL A 79 -13.67 4.88 -11.43
C VAL A 79 -13.46 6.34 -11.79
N PHE A 80 -12.73 7.11 -10.98
CA PHE A 80 -12.65 8.57 -11.15
C PHE A 80 -11.42 9.02 -11.94
N TRP A 81 -10.27 8.38 -11.74
CA TRP A 81 -9.01 8.82 -12.36
C TRP A 81 -8.59 8.02 -13.60
N GLY A 82 -9.40 7.07 -14.06
CA GLY A 82 -9.12 6.32 -15.30
C GLY A 82 -7.87 5.45 -15.21
N GLN A 83 -7.52 4.98 -14.01
CA GLN A 83 -6.36 4.14 -13.71
C GLN A 83 -6.78 2.74 -13.25
N PRO A 84 -7.46 1.93 -14.09
CA PRO A 84 -7.95 0.61 -13.68
C PRO A 84 -6.83 -0.39 -13.39
N GLY A 85 -5.68 -0.27 -14.08
CA GLY A 85 -4.52 -1.12 -13.85
C GLY A 85 -3.94 -0.96 -12.44
N PRO A 86 -3.53 0.26 -12.03
CA PRO A 86 -3.11 0.54 -10.65
C PRO A 86 -4.17 0.16 -9.62
N ALA A 87 -5.44 0.46 -9.89
CA ALA A 87 -6.55 0.15 -9.00
C ALA A 87 -6.64 -1.36 -8.72
N LEU A 88 -6.53 -2.20 -9.74
CA LEU A 88 -6.58 -3.66 -9.60
C LEU A 88 -5.39 -4.16 -8.78
N VAL A 89 -4.17 -3.74 -9.13
CA VAL A 89 -2.94 -4.21 -8.48
C VAL A 89 -2.91 -3.81 -7.01
N GLY A 90 -3.19 -2.54 -6.71
CA GLY A 90 -3.27 -2.06 -5.34
C GLY A 90 -4.39 -2.76 -4.56
N CYS A 91 -5.54 -3.01 -5.18
CA CYS A 91 -6.67 -3.67 -4.53
C CYS A 91 -6.32 -5.09 -4.10
N VAL A 92 -5.68 -5.87 -4.98
CA VAL A 92 -5.21 -7.23 -4.68
C VAL A 92 -4.12 -7.20 -3.60
N ALA A 93 -3.13 -6.31 -3.72
CA ALA A 93 -2.01 -6.24 -2.78
C ALA A 93 -2.47 -5.84 -1.37
N MET A 94 -3.19 -4.72 -1.23
CA MET A 94 -3.65 -4.25 0.08
C MET A 94 -4.73 -5.15 0.67
N GLY A 95 -5.64 -5.67 -0.16
CA GLY A 95 -6.67 -6.62 0.27
C GLY A 95 -6.06 -7.93 0.77
N GLY A 96 -5.07 -8.48 0.06
CA GLY A 96 -4.34 -9.68 0.48
C GLY A 96 -3.66 -9.51 1.83
N ILE A 97 -3.02 -8.35 2.07
CA ILE A 97 -2.43 -8.04 3.38
C ILE A 97 -3.50 -7.95 4.47
N MET A 98 -4.63 -7.29 4.22
CA MET A 98 -5.72 -7.18 5.21
C MET A 98 -6.26 -8.55 5.60
N VAL A 99 -6.50 -9.39 4.59
CA VAL A 99 -7.03 -10.74 4.74
C VAL A 99 -6.03 -11.62 5.50
N ALA A 100 -4.75 -11.58 5.16
CA ALA A 100 -3.69 -12.29 5.89
C ALA A 100 -3.58 -11.81 7.35
N ALA A 101 -3.68 -10.50 7.60
CA ALA A 101 -3.66 -9.94 8.94
C ALA A 101 -4.87 -10.38 9.78
N TYR A 102 -6.06 -10.43 9.18
CA TYR A 102 -7.28 -10.91 9.82
C TYR A 102 -7.16 -12.38 10.24
N TRP A 103 -6.72 -13.25 9.33
CA TRP A 103 -6.50 -14.66 9.64
C TRP A 103 -5.42 -14.87 10.70
N GLY A 104 -4.30 -14.15 10.60
CA GLY A 104 -3.24 -14.21 11.60
C GLY A 104 -3.69 -13.74 12.99
N HIS A 105 -4.63 -12.80 13.07
CA HIS A 105 -5.21 -12.35 14.32
C HIS A 105 -6.14 -13.39 14.96
N GLN A 106 -6.95 -14.09 14.17
CA GLN A 106 -7.86 -15.13 14.67
C GLN A 106 -7.14 -16.33 15.30
N GLN A 107 -5.94 -16.66 14.80
CA GLN A 107 -5.16 -17.81 15.27
C GLN A 107 -4.42 -17.55 16.60
N ARG A 108 -4.40 -16.31 17.11
CA ARG A 108 -3.76 -16.01 18.39
C ARG A 108 -4.65 -16.47 19.55
N PRO A 109 -4.15 -17.30 20.48
CA PRO A 109 -4.93 -17.70 21.64
C PRO A 109 -5.35 -16.46 22.42
N ARG A 110 -6.64 -16.36 22.73
CA ARG A 110 -7.17 -15.32 23.63
C ARG A 110 -6.72 -15.68 25.05
N SER A 111 -5.63 -15.05 25.50
CA SER A 111 -5.21 -15.06 26.91
C SER A 111 -6.13 -14.19 27.75
#